data_AF-A0A9Q0QX64-F1
#
_entry.id   AF-A0A9Q0QX64-F1
#
_cell.length_a   1.000
_cell.length_b   1.000
_cell.length_c   1.000
_cell.angle_alpha   90.00
_cell.angle_beta   90.00
_cell.angle_gamma   90.00
#
_symmetry.space_group_name_H-M   'P 1'
#
loop_
_entity.id
_entity.type
_entity.pdbx_description
1 polymer ?
#
loop_
_entity_poly.entity_id
_entity_poly.type
_entity_poly.pdbx_seq_one_letter_code
_entity_poly.pdbx_strand_id
1 'polypeptide(L)'
;MDAKCESCGVTCVTHTTSNGKIFGRKYFRCPRCQRFVMWVDQLNQCPCGAGQCKVRTAKTTINNGRQFRFCPRFRFCPRSAGVDNLGCGLFEWLDTF
;
A
#
# COMPACT_ATOMS: atom_id res chain seq x y z
N MET A 1 3.10 9.32 0.95
CA MET A 1 2.52 8.01 1.30
C MET A 1 2.47 8.00 2.80
N ASP A 2 1.27 8.06 3.35
CA ASP A 2 1.05 8.12 4.79
C ASP A 2 0.38 6.83 5.26
N ALA A 3 0.67 6.41 6.49
CA ALA A 3 0.04 5.25 7.11
C ALA A 3 -0.70 5.69 8.36
N LYS A 4 -1.89 5.13 8.63
CA LYS A 4 -2.59 5.32 9.90
C LYS A 4 -2.30 4.14 10.83
N CYS A 5 -2.13 4.43 12.11
CA CYS A 5 -1.94 3.40 13.11
C CYS A 5 -3.22 2.58 13.30
N GLU A 6 -3.14 1.26 13.15
CA GLU A 6 -4.29 0.35 13.33
C GLU A 6 -4.86 0.37 14.75
N SER A 7 -4.04 0.70 15.75
CA SER A 7 -4.47 0.69 17.16
C SER A 7 -5.12 2.00 17.62
N CYS A 8 -4.75 3.15 17.04
CA CYS A 8 -5.23 4.45 17.53
C CYS A 8 -5.65 5.45 16.44
N GLY A 9 -5.61 5.06 15.16
CA GLY A 9 -6.08 5.85 14.01
C GLY A 9 -5.25 7.07 13.61
N VAL A 10 -4.25 7.44 14.41
CA VAL A 10 -3.37 8.60 14.15
C VAL A 10 -2.44 8.33 12.98
N THR A 11 -2.19 9.36 12.17
CA THR A 11 -1.21 9.32 11.08
C THR A 11 0.20 9.09 11.64
N CYS A 12 0.86 8.05 11.14
CA CYS A 12 2.21 7.66 11.50
C CYS A 12 3.24 8.60 10.88
N VAL A 13 4.39 8.72 11.54
CA VAL A 13 5.54 9.47 11.05
C VAL A 13 6.50 8.54 10.30
N THR A 14 7.14 9.06 9.26
CA THR A 14 8.14 8.30 8.48
C THR A 14 9.52 8.47 9.11
N HIS A 15 10.21 7.36 9.32
CA HIS A 15 11.59 7.29 9.77
C HIS A 15 12.46 6.59 8.73
N THR A 16 13.76 6.85 8.79
CA THR A 16 14.78 6.22 7.95
C THR A 16 15.79 5.52 8.86
N THR A 17 16.12 4.26 8.57
CA THR A 17 17.16 3.53 9.30
C THR A 17 18.53 4.16 9.03
N SER A 18 19.29 4.45 10.09
CA SER A 18 20.56 5.19 10.01
C SER A 18 21.81 4.30 9.96
N ASN A 19 21.67 2.97 10.09
CA ASN A 19 22.79 2.04 10.16
C ASN A 19 22.35 0.58 9.86
N GLY A 20 23.34 -0.30 9.69
CA GLY A 20 23.14 -1.75 9.49
C GLY A 20 22.76 -2.17 8.06
N LYS A 21 22.44 -3.46 7.88
CA LYS A 21 22.15 -4.09 6.58
C LYS A 21 20.96 -3.48 5.82
N ILE A 22 20.12 -2.73 6.50
CA ILE A 22 18.91 -2.10 5.95
C ILE A 22 19.03 -0.57 5.88
N PHE A 23 20.25 -0.03 5.99
CA PHE A 23 20.53 1.41 5.92
C PHE A 23 19.74 2.12 4.81
N GLY A 24 19.18 3.29 5.14
CA GLY A 24 18.38 4.08 4.21
C GLY A 24 16.95 3.57 3.98
N ARG A 25 16.56 2.40 4.50
CA ARG A 25 15.18 1.89 4.37
C ARG A 25 14.22 2.71 5.25
N LYS A 26 13.06 3.02 4.70
CA LYS A 26 12.03 3.85 5.36
C LYS A 26 10.93 3.01 5.99
N TYR A 27 10.46 3.41 7.17
CA TYR A 27 9.34 2.79 7.88
C TYR A 27 8.46 3.83 8.56
N PHE A 28 7.19 3.52 8.71
CA PHE A 28 6.23 4.25 9.52
C PHE A 28 6.33 3.83 10.97
N ARG A 29 6.20 4.79 11.88
CA ARG A 29 6.03 4.55 13.33
C ARG A 29 4.90 5.40 13.85
N CYS A 30 4.04 4.84 14.69
CA CYS A 30 2.98 5.63 15.32
C CYS A 30 3.58 6.57 16.38
N PRO A 31 3.40 7.90 16.28
CA PRO A 31 3.93 8.84 17.25
C PRO A 31 3.24 8.73 18.61
N ARG A 32 1.98 8.26 18.64
CA ARG A 32 1.15 8.20 19.86
C ARG A 32 1.38 6.93 20.67
N CYS A 33 1.19 5.75 20.07
CA CYS A 33 1.26 4.49 20.80
C CYS A 33 2.63 3.81 20.70
N GLN A 34 3.47 4.18 19.73
CA GLN A 34 4.78 3.59 19.44
C GLN A 34 4.78 2.07 19.15
N ARG A 35 3.61 1.41 19.18
CA ARG A 35 3.43 -0.04 18.95
C ARG A 35 3.31 -0.40 17.48
N PHE A 36 2.79 0.50 16.65
CA PHE A 36 2.67 0.26 15.21
C PHE A 36 3.95 0.68 14.49
N VAL A 37 4.54 -0.29 13.78
CA VAL A 37 5.70 -0.12 12.90
C VAL A 37 5.42 -0.88 11.61
N MET A 38 5.60 -0.24 10.46
CA MET A 38 5.39 -0.86 9.15
C MET A 38 6.39 -0.29 8.15
N TRP A 39 6.95 -1.11 7.26
CA TRP A 39 7.85 -0.60 6.22
C TRP A 39 7.08 0.20 5.17
N VAL A 40 7.67 1.27 4.64
CA VAL A 40 7.00 2.10 3.61
C VAL A 40 6.71 1.30 2.35
N ASP A 41 7.58 0.36 2.00
CA ASP A 41 7.40 -0.56 0.87
C ASP A 41 6.28 -1.60 1.08
N GLN A 42 5.86 -1.83 2.33
CA GLN A 42 4.71 -2.69 2.66
C GLN A 42 3.37 -2.00 2.42
N LEU A 43 3.30 -0.67 2.49
CA LEU A 43 2.06 0.07 2.19
C LEU A 43 1.56 -0.26 0.79
N ASN A 44 2.48 -0.44 -0.16
CA ASN A 44 2.16 -0.78 -1.53
C ASN A 44 2.03 -2.30 -1.78
N GLN A 45 2.04 -3.18 -0.77
CA GLN A 45 1.85 -4.62 -0.99
C GLN A 45 0.36 -4.99 -1.15
N CYS A 46 0.08 -5.94 -2.05
CA CYS A 46 -1.26 -6.49 -2.19
C CYS A 46 -1.62 -7.26 -0.92
N PRO A 47 -2.82 -7.04 -0.31
CA PRO A 47 -3.27 -7.81 0.86
C PRO A 47 -3.45 -9.29 0.53
N CYS A 48 -3.49 -9.63 -0.75
CA CYS A 48 -3.54 -10.99 -1.26
C CYS A 48 -2.20 -11.74 -1.26
N GLY A 49 -1.10 -11.09 -0.88
CA GLY A 49 0.24 -11.69 -0.90
C GLY A 49 0.87 -11.80 -2.30
N ALA A 50 0.23 -11.28 -3.35
CA ALA A 50 0.75 -11.35 -4.72
C ALA A 50 1.95 -10.43 -5.02
N GLY A 51 2.48 -9.74 -4.00
CA GLY A 51 3.58 -8.78 -4.12
C GLY A 51 3.12 -7.32 -4.19
N GLN A 52 4.00 -6.42 -4.64
CA GLN A 52 3.72 -4.98 -4.74
C GLN A 52 2.62 -4.68 -5.76
N CYS A 53 1.64 -3.89 -5.35
CA CYS A 53 0.60 -3.33 -6.20
C CYS A 53 1.19 -2.44 -7.29
N LYS A 54 0.56 -2.50 -8.45
CA LYS A 54 0.88 -1.61 -9.57
C LYS A 54 0.08 -0.33 -9.40
N VAL A 55 0.72 0.80 -9.66
CA VAL A 55 0.07 2.11 -9.71
C VAL A 55 -0.17 2.49 -11.17
N ARG A 56 -1.35 3.01 -11.47
CA ARG A 56 -1.73 3.55 -12.78
C ARG A 56 -2.39 4.90 -12.61
N THR A 57 -2.24 5.74 -13.63
CA THR A 57 -2.98 7.00 -13.75
C THR A 57 -4.24 6.74 -14.57
N ALA A 58 -5.39 7.11 -14.03
CA ALA A 58 -6.65 7.01 -14.74
C ALA A 58 -6.68 7.99 -15.91
N LYS A 59 -7.22 7.51 -17.04
CA LYS A 59 -7.38 8.25 -18.30
C LYS A 59 -8.85 8.47 -18.66
N THR A 60 -9.77 8.00 -17.83
CA THR A 60 -11.21 8.22 -18.01
C THR A 60 -11.52 9.70 -17.79
N THR A 61 -12.42 10.27 -18.59
CA THR A 61 -12.75 11.71 -18.58
C THR A 61 -12.96 12.29 -17.18
N ILE A 62 -13.69 11.58 -16.31
CA ILE A 62 -14.02 12.04 -14.94
C ILE A 62 -12.83 11.95 -13.97
N ASN A 63 -11.93 10.97 -14.16
CA ASN A 63 -10.85 10.67 -13.20
C ASN A 63 -9.46 10.94 -13.80
N ASN A 64 -9.37 11.74 -14.87
CA ASN A 64 -8.14 11.91 -15.60
C ASN A 64 -7.06 12.51 -14.69
N GLY A 65 -5.88 11.89 -14.66
CA GLY A 65 -4.76 12.33 -13.80
C GLY A 65 -4.76 11.76 -12.38
N ARG A 66 -5.89 11.19 -11.90
CA ARG A 66 -5.93 10.51 -10.59
C ARG A 66 -5.13 9.21 -10.63
N GLN A 67 -4.38 8.92 -9.58
CA GLN A 67 -3.64 7.66 -9.47
C GLN A 67 -4.44 6.63 -8.68
N PHE A 68 -4.36 5.37 -9.08
CA PHE A 68 -4.93 4.25 -8.35
C PHE A 68 -3.94 3.10 -8.32
N ARG A 69 -4.00 2.31 -7.24
CA ARG A 69 -3.26 1.05 -7.13
C ARG A 69 -4.18 -0.14 -7.36
N PHE A 70 -3.62 -1.21 -7.93
CA PHE A 70 -4.34 -2.45 -8.17
C PHE A 70 -3.46 -3.70 -7.98
N CYS A 71 -4.11 -4.86 -7.82
CA CYS A 71 -3.41 -6.14 -7.69
C CYS A 71 -2.43 -6.38 -8.86
N PRO A 72 -1.16 -6.77 -8.60
CA PRO A 72 -0.19 -6.96 -9.67
C PRO A 72 -0.45 -8.19 -10.53
N ARG A 73 -1.19 -9.17 -9.99
CA ARG A 73 -1.55 -10.41 -10.69
C ARG A 73 -2.93 -10.28 -11.32
N PHE A 74 -3.03 -10.77 -12.54
CA PHE A 74 -4.29 -10.89 -13.25
C PHE A 74 -4.90 -12.29 -13.06
N ARG A 75 -4.11 -13.37 -12.96
CA ARG A 75 -4.63 -14.74 -12.74
C ARG A 75 -3.98 -15.41 -11.53
N PHE A 76 -4.70 -16.34 -10.90
CA PHE A 76 -4.31 -17.08 -9.69
C PHE A 76 -3.86 -16.19 -8.52
N CYS A 77 -4.86 -15.66 -7.82
CA CYS A 77 -4.64 -15.00 -6.55
C CYS A 77 -5.13 -15.90 -5.42
N PRO A 78 -4.34 -16.16 -4.35
CA PRO A 78 -4.80 -17.00 -3.24
C PRO A 78 -6.07 -16.50 -2.55
N ARG A 79 -6.38 -15.20 -2.72
CA ARG A 79 -7.60 -14.55 -2.25
C ARG A 79 -8.54 -14.13 -3.38
N SER A 80 -8.44 -14.71 -4.59
CA SER A 80 -9.43 -14.43 -5.64
C SER A 80 -10.77 -15.03 -5.21
N ALA A 81 -11.63 -14.20 -4.62
CA ALA A 81 -13.06 -14.48 -4.59
C ALA A 81 -13.50 -14.53 -6.06
N GLY A 82 -13.81 -15.73 -6.55
CA GLY A 82 -13.92 -16.01 -7.97
C GLY A 82 -14.83 -15.04 -8.71
N VAL A 83 -14.25 -14.35 -9.68
CA VAL A 83 -14.79 -14.07 -11.02
C VAL A 83 -13.63 -13.56 -11.88
N ASP A 84 -13.50 -14.15 -13.06
CA ASP A 84 -12.84 -13.62 -14.25
C ASP A 84 -11.52 -12.87 -14.06
N ASN A 85 -10.41 -13.61 -13.90
CA ASN A 85 -9.08 -13.19 -14.34
C ASN A 85 -8.58 -11.78 -13.91
N LEU A 86 -8.99 -11.30 -12.73
CA LEU A 86 -8.60 -9.97 -12.20
C LEU A 86 -8.02 -10.04 -10.79
N GLY A 87 -6.98 -10.84 -10.56
CA GLY A 87 -6.23 -10.82 -9.31
C GLY A 87 -7.11 -11.04 -8.08
N CYS A 88 -6.89 -10.28 -6.99
CA CYS A 88 -7.79 -10.28 -5.83
C CYS A 88 -8.86 -9.18 -5.88
N GLY A 89 -9.04 -8.48 -7.01
CA GLY A 89 -9.97 -7.36 -7.11
C GLY A 89 -9.57 -6.08 -6.36
N LEU A 90 -8.35 -5.99 -5.80
CA LEU A 90 -7.89 -4.76 -5.15
C LEU A 90 -7.86 -3.60 -6.16
N PHE A 91 -8.58 -2.54 -5.83
CA PHE A 91 -8.57 -1.24 -6.48
C PHE A 91 -8.73 -0.15 -5.41
N GLU A 92 -7.77 0.76 -5.33
CA GLU A 92 -7.80 1.86 -4.35
C GLU A 92 -7.26 3.12 -4.99
N TRP A 93 -8.03 4.21 -4.91
CA TRP A 93 -7.59 5.53 -5.34
C TRP A 93 -6.52 6.05 -4.38
N LEU A 94 -5.49 6.70 -4.95
CA LEU A 94 -4.38 7.29 -4.22
C LEU A 94 -4.60 8.80 -3.96
N ASP A 95 -5.85 9.26 -3.98
CA ASP A 95 -6.18 10.69 -3.82
C ASP A 95 -6.19 11.13 -2.35
N THR A 96 -6.41 10.19 -1.43
CA THR A 96 -6.27 10.43 0.00
C THR A 96 -4.82 10.26 0.41
N PHE A 97 -4.02 11.31 0.23
CA PHE A 97 -2.86 11.59 1.09
C PHE A 97 -2.71 13.11 1.26
#